data_AF-A0A2G9T7H9-F1
#
_entry.id   AF-A0A2G9T7H9-F1
#
_cell.length_a   1.000
_cell.length_b   1.000
_cell.length_c   1.000
_cell.angle_alpha   90.00
_cell.angle_beta   90.00
_cell.angle_gamma   90.00
#
_symmetry.space_group_name_H-M   'P 1'
#
loop_
_entity.id
_entity.type
_entity.pdbx_description
1 polymer ?
#
loop_
_entity_poly.entity_id
_entity_poly.type
_entity_poly.pdbx_seq_one_letter_code
_entity_poly.pdbx_strand_id
1 'polypeptide(L)'
;EVGGWMRELVQDVPSVPIELSVLQAFNYSVFPLFWAGVEVNYFDSKTHLITIYEQLPLLLNPSVYQFDIPVTAEMILNKEGPQATSLLQETGEEMAALLDFDRNDPGVRTMIARMIELEWRITVSGSR
;
A
#
# COMPACT_ATOMS: atom_id res chain seq x y z
N GLU A 1 -3.98 21.47 -21.66
CA GLU A 1 -3.59 21.82 -20.28
C GLU A 1 -4.68 21.32 -19.34
N VAL A 2 -4.39 20.26 -18.59
CA VAL A 2 -5.31 19.72 -17.59
C VAL A 2 -5.09 20.50 -16.30
N GLY A 3 -6.10 21.25 -15.86
CA GLY A 3 -6.29 21.63 -14.46
C GLY A 3 -5.51 22.85 -13.94
N GLY A 4 -5.94 24.06 -14.30
CA GLY A 4 -5.46 25.34 -13.72
C GLY A 4 -5.75 25.57 -12.23
N TRP A 5 -6.25 24.57 -11.51
CA TRP A 5 -6.63 24.65 -10.07
C TRP A 5 -5.53 24.14 -9.12
N MET A 6 -4.46 23.51 -9.64
CA MET A 6 -3.35 23.01 -8.81
C MET A 6 -2.15 23.97 -8.72
N ARG A 7 -2.16 25.12 -9.41
CA ARG A 7 -1.06 26.10 -9.35
C ARG A 7 -0.89 26.77 -8.00
N GLU A 8 -1.92 26.75 -7.15
CA GLU A 8 -1.90 27.35 -5.81
C GLU A 8 -1.40 26.39 -4.71
N LEU A 9 -1.07 25.14 -5.07
CA LEU A 9 -0.54 24.13 -4.14
C LEU A 9 0.99 24.11 -4.07
N VAL A 10 1.68 25.21 -4.43
CA VAL A 10 3.08 25.41 -4.03
C VAL A 10 3.06 25.67 -2.53
N GLN A 11 3.08 24.60 -1.75
CA GLN A 11 3.17 24.69 -0.31
C GLN A 11 4.62 25.07 0.06
N ASP A 12 4.81 26.22 0.71
CA ASP A 12 6.07 26.64 1.36
C ASP A 12 6.39 25.76 2.59
N VAL A 13 6.32 24.44 2.42
CA VAL A 13 6.59 23.47 3.48
C VAL A 13 8.05 23.06 3.35
N PRO A 14 8.85 23.14 4.42
CA PRO A 14 10.24 22.69 4.41
C PRO A 14 10.33 21.27 3.87
N SER A 15 11.34 20.96 3.05
CA SER A 15 11.52 19.61 2.53
C SER A 15 11.62 18.62 3.69
N VAL A 16 10.59 17.79 3.84
CA VAL A 16 10.56 16.72 4.84
C VAL A 16 11.31 15.53 4.22
N PRO A 17 12.19 14.83 4.96
CA PRO A 17 12.82 13.62 4.47
C PRO A 17 11.78 12.65 3.92
N ILE A 18 12.06 12.00 2.79
CA ILE A 18 11.10 11.15 2.08
C ILE A 18 10.48 10.12 3.02
N GLU A 19 11.27 9.49 3.90
CA GLU A 19 10.78 8.52 4.87
C GLU A 19 9.73 9.11 5.81
N LEU A 20 9.89 10.38 6.18
CA LEU A 20 9.03 11.07 7.13
C LEU A 20 7.77 11.62 6.44
N SER A 21 7.87 12.06 5.19
CA SER A 21 6.74 12.38 4.31
C SER A 21 5.86 11.15 4.06
N VAL A 22 6.50 10.00 3.79
CA VAL A 22 5.84 8.71 3.64
C VAL A 22 5.13 8.34 4.96
N LEU A 23 5.82 8.39 6.10
CA LEU A 23 5.21 8.10 7.42
C LEU A 23 4.03 9.03 7.75
N GLN A 24 4.11 10.31 7.41
CA GLN A 24 3.01 11.26 7.63
C GLN A 24 1.81 10.97 6.73
N ALA A 25 2.04 10.63 5.47
CA ALA A 25 0.99 10.13 4.59
C ALA A 25 0.36 8.83 5.15
N PHE A 26 1.16 7.95 5.75
CA PHE A 26 0.71 6.74 6.42
C PHE A 26 -0.09 7.00 7.70
N ASN A 27 0.19 8.09 8.43
CA ASN A 27 -0.50 8.41 9.68
C ASN A 27 -2.01 8.67 9.47
N TYR A 28 -2.41 9.02 8.26
CA TYR A 28 -3.80 9.14 7.82
C TYR A 28 -4.21 8.06 6.81
N SER A 29 -3.29 7.15 6.45
CA SER A 29 -3.59 6.07 5.51
C SER A 29 -4.19 4.88 6.24
N VAL A 30 -5.11 4.22 5.54
CA VAL A 30 -5.85 3.06 6.01
C VAL A 30 -5.14 1.78 5.57
N PHE A 31 -3.81 1.72 5.70
CA PHE A 31 -3.04 0.49 5.54
C PHE A 31 -2.68 -0.10 6.91
N PRO A 32 -3.64 -0.44 7.79
CA PRO A 32 -3.29 -1.08 9.03
C PRO A 32 -2.88 -2.53 8.73
N LEU A 33 -1.84 -3.05 9.39
CA LEU A 33 -1.46 -4.46 9.26
C LEU A 33 -2.55 -5.40 9.81
N PHE A 34 -3.38 -4.87 10.71
CA PHE A 34 -4.54 -5.52 11.28
C PHE A 34 -5.56 -4.45 11.61
N TRP A 35 -6.83 -4.74 11.39
CA TRP A 35 -7.89 -3.86 11.86
C TRP A 35 -8.22 -4.21 13.31
N ALA A 36 -8.36 -3.19 14.16
CA ALA A 36 -8.85 -3.36 15.52
C ALA A 36 -10.03 -2.43 15.75
N GLY A 37 -11.13 -2.97 16.26
CA GLY A 37 -12.36 -2.22 16.44
C GLY A 37 -13.22 -2.73 17.58
N VAL A 38 -14.29 -2.00 17.86
CA VAL A 38 -15.28 -2.39 18.87
C VAL A 38 -16.53 -2.83 18.13
N GLU A 39 -16.92 -4.08 18.32
CA GLU A 39 -18.09 -4.68 17.69
C GLU A 39 -19.09 -5.18 18.72
N VAL A 40 -20.34 -5.35 18.29
CA VAL A 40 -21.38 -5.99 19.10
C VAL A 40 -21.02 -7.46 19.27
N ASN A 41 -21.09 -7.96 20.50
CA ASN A 41 -20.85 -9.37 20.77
C ASN A 41 -21.94 -10.23 20.11
N TYR A 42 -21.57 -11.05 19.13
CA TYR A 42 -22.49 -11.94 18.42
C TYR A 42 -23.13 -13.01 19.32
N PHE A 43 -22.54 -13.34 20.47
CA PHE A 43 -23.11 -14.26 21.45
C PHE A 43 -24.04 -13.60 22.48
N ASP A 44 -23.89 -12.29 22.71
CA ASP A 44 -24.75 -11.48 23.59
C ASP A 44 -24.79 -10.03 23.13
N SER A 45 -25.86 -9.67 22.40
CA SER A 45 -26.01 -8.37 21.75
C SER A 45 -26.09 -7.17 22.71
N LYS A 46 -26.10 -7.38 24.03
CA LYS A 46 -26.03 -6.31 25.04
C LYS A 46 -24.60 -5.90 25.39
N THR A 47 -23.60 -6.62 24.91
CA THR A 47 -22.19 -6.39 25.21
C THR A 47 -21.39 -6.08 23.95
N HIS A 48 -20.20 -5.49 24.14
CA HIS A 48 -19.26 -5.18 23.06
C HIS A 48 -17.97 -5.97 23.26
N LEU A 49 -17.30 -6.29 22.16
CA LEU A 49 -15.98 -6.92 22.13
C LEU A 49 -15.00 -6.02 21.40
N ILE A 50 -13.74 -6.06 21.83
CA ILE A 50 -12.63 -5.57 21.01
C ILE A 50 -12.28 -6.72 20.07
N THR A 51 -12.44 -6.49 18.77
CA THR A 51 -12.11 -7.45 17.72
C THR A 51 -10.84 -7.03 17.00
N ILE A 52 -10.07 -8.02 16.57
CA ILE A 52 -8.87 -7.85 15.77
C ILE A 52 -9.05 -8.73 14.53
N TYR A 53 -9.05 -8.12 13.35
CA TYR A 53 -9.13 -8.79 12.06
C TYR A 53 -7.84 -8.60 11.28
N GLU A 54 -7.55 -9.58 10.42
CA GLU A 54 -6.54 -9.38 9.37
C GLU A 54 -6.96 -8.24 8.45
N GLN A 55 -5.97 -7.56 7.89
CA GLN A 55 -6.25 -6.53 6.89
C GLN A 55 -6.68 -7.17 5.57
N LEU A 56 -7.69 -6.58 4.93
CA LEU A 56 -8.07 -6.97 3.58
C LEU A 56 -6.94 -6.60 2.61
N PRO A 57 -6.52 -7.55 1.74
CA PRO A 57 -5.52 -7.25 0.75
C PRO A 57 -6.00 -6.15 -0.21
N LEU A 58 -5.06 -5.39 -0.75
CA LEU A 58 -5.31 -4.28 -1.68
C LEU A 58 -6.14 -4.72 -2.90
N LEU A 59 -5.94 -5.97 -3.35
CA LEU A 59 -6.76 -6.59 -4.39
C LEU A 59 -7.68 -7.63 -3.75
N LEU A 60 -9.00 -7.45 -3.94
CA LEU A 60 -10.04 -8.30 -3.38
C LEU A 60 -10.05 -9.75 -3.90
N ASN A 61 -9.22 -10.07 -4.89
CA ASN A 61 -9.04 -11.43 -5.40
C ASN A 61 -7.61 -11.91 -5.09
N PRO A 62 -7.38 -12.63 -3.98
CA PRO A 62 -6.06 -13.10 -3.58
C PRO A 62 -5.36 -13.98 -4.61
N SER A 63 -6.11 -14.68 -5.47
CA SER A 63 -5.56 -15.56 -6.49
C SER A 63 -4.66 -14.85 -7.49
N VAL A 64 -4.84 -13.53 -7.68
CA VAL A 64 -4.00 -12.73 -8.60
C VAL A 64 -2.57 -12.53 -8.07
N TYR A 65 -2.33 -12.79 -6.78
CA TYR A 65 -1.01 -12.76 -6.16
C TYR A 65 -0.31 -14.12 -6.19
N GLN A 66 -1.00 -15.21 -6.58
CA GLN A 66 -0.40 -16.55 -6.55
C GLN A 66 0.79 -16.65 -7.50
N PHE A 67 1.86 -17.25 -7.00
CA PHE A 67 3.08 -17.49 -7.75
C PHE A 67 3.78 -18.74 -7.21
N ASP A 68 4.46 -19.48 -8.09
CA ASP A 68 5.10 -20.76 -7.72
C ASP A 68 6.31 -20.57 -6.81
N ILE A 69 6.91 -19.38 -6.82
CA ILE A 69 8.09 -19.03 -6.03
C ILE A 69 7.82 -17.77 -5.21
N PRO A 70 8.58 -17.55 -4.11
CA PRO A 70 8.48 -16.31 -3.34
C PRO A 70 8.75 -15.08 -4.21
N VAL A 71 7.83 -14.11 -4.19
CA VAL A 71 7.98 -12.85 -4.92
C VAL A 71 8.84 -11.89 -4.11
N THR A 72 9.82 -11.26 -4.76
CA THR A 72 10.73 -10.27 -4.16
C THR A 72 10.56 -8.90 -4.80
N ALA A 73 10.98 -7.83 -4.11
CA ALA A 73 11.00 -6.48 -4.68
C ALA A 73 11.80 -6.39 -6.00
N GLU A 74 12.90 -7.12 -6.13
CA GLU A 74 13.71 -7.15 -7.36
C GLU A 74 12.91 -7.74 -8.53
N MET A 75 12.21 -8.85 -8.31
CA MET A 75 11.33 -9.44 -9.33
C MET A 75 10.20 -8.50 -9.74
N ILE A 76 9.64 -7.74 -8.80
CA ILE A 76 8.59 -6.74 -9.09
C ILE A 76 9.14 -5.63 -9.98
N LEU A 77 10.31 -5.08 -9.66
CA LEU A 77 10.98 -4.04 -10.46
C LEU A 77 11.32 -4.51 -11.87
N ASN A 78 11.68 -5.79 -12.01
CA ASN A 78 12.03 -6.42 -13.28
C ASN A 78 10.83 -7.02 -14.03
N LYS A 79 9.62 -6.94 -13.47
CA LYS A 79 8.37 -7.51 -14.03
C LYS A 79 8.40 -9.03 -14.21
N GLU A 80 9.05 -9.73 -13.27
CA GLU A 80 9.25 -11.19 -13.28
C GLU A 80 8.27 -11.94 -12.35
N GLY A 81 7.48 -11.21 -11.57
CA GLY A 81 6.45 -11.77 -10.68
C GLY A 81 5.06 -11.89 -11.34
N PRO A 82 4.00 -12.14 -10.53
CA PRO A 82 2.62 -12.08 -11.00
C PRO A 82 2.32 -10.74 -11.71
N GLN A 83 1.49 -10.78 -12.75
CA GLN A 83 1.12 -9.56 -13.50
C GLN A 83 0.55 -8.48 -12.57
N ALA A 84 -0.20 -8.87 -11.54
CA ALA A 84 -0.78 -7.96 -10.57
C ALA A 84 0.27 -7.10 -9.85
N THR A 85 1.42 -7.67 -9.48
CA THR A 85 2.45 -6.92 -8.75
C THR A 85 3.13 -5.88 -9.63
N SER A 86 3.30 -6.15 -10.92
CA SER A 86 3.80 -5.18 -11.90
C SER A 86 2.82 -4.02 -12.13
N LEU A 87 1.52 -4.32 -12.20
CA LEU A 87 0.49 -3.29 -12.32
C LEU A 87 0.39 -2.42 -11.06
N LEU A 88 0.53 -3.02 -9.88
CA LEU A 88 0.60 -2.28 -8.62
C LEU A 88 1.84 -1.39 -8.55
N GLN A 89 2.98 -1.84 -9.07
CA GLN A 89 4.19 -1.03 -9.16
C GLN A 89 3.96 0.19 -10.05
N GLU A 90 3.43 0.00 -11.26
CA GLU A 90 3.11 1.10 -12.19
C GLU A 90 2.09 2.08 -11.58
N THR A 91 1.05 1.55 -10.93
CA THR A 91 0.05 2.39 -10.24
C THR A 91 0.68 3.19 -9.09
N GLY A 92 1.56 2.56 -8.29
CA GLY A 92 2.27 3.22 -7.21
C GLY A 92 3.21 4.31 -7.70
N GLU A 93 3.88 4.10 -8.84
CA GLU A 93 4.75 5.09 -9.48
C GLU A 93 3.93 6.30 -9.98
N GLU A 94 2.75 6.09 -10.56
CA GLU A 94 1.86 7.20 -10.94
C GLU A 94 1.30 7.94 -9.72
N MET A 95 0.94 7.22 -8.65
CA MET A 95 0.52 7.84 -7.39
C MET A 95 1.65 8.65 -6.74
N ALA A 96 2.90 8.18 -6.82
CA ALA A 96 4.06 8.90 -6.34
C ALA A 96 4.25 10.22 -7.11
N ALA A 97 4.10 10.20 -8.43
CA ALA A 97 4.13 11.41 -9.25
C ALA A 97 3.01 12.40 -8.89
N LEU A 98 1.81 11.91 -8.60
CA LEU A 98 0.70 12.76 -8.12
C LEU A 98 0.97 13.43 -6.77
N LEU A 99 1.84 12.84 -5.96
CA LEU A 99 2.27 13.34 -4.65
C LEU A 99 3.60 14.11 -4.73
N ASP A 100 4.04 14.50 -5.92
CA ASP A 100 5.25 15.28 -6.19
C ASP A 100 6.58 14.56 -5.87
N PHE A 101 6.56 13.22 -5.83
CA PHE A 101 7.77 12.40 -5.81
C PHE A 101 8.23 12.07 -7.24
N ASP A 102 9.55 11.99 -7.47
CA ASP A 102 10.07 11.52 -8.76
C ASP A 102 9.82 10.01 -8.90
N ARG A 103 8.88 9.65 -9.79
CA ARG A 103 8.52 8.25 -10.07
C ARG A 103 9.67 7.43 -10.68
N ASN A 104 10.68 8.08 -11.24
CA ASN A 104 11.86 7.39 -11.79
C ASN A 104 12.97 7.22 -10.74
N ASP A 105 12.84 7.86 -9.57
CA ASP A 105 13.81 7.75 -8.50
C ASP A 105 13.94 6.28 -8.06
N PRO A 106 15.15 5.69 -8.06
CA PRO A 106 15.33 4.31 -7.67
C PRO A 106 14.88 4.01 -6.24
N GLY A 107 14.99 4.99 -5.33
CA GLY A 107 14.54 4.87 -3.94
C GLY A 107 13.02 4.78 -3.83
N VAL A 108 12.29 5.67 -4.51
CA VAL A 108 10.83 5.66 -4.60
C VAL A 108 10.33 4.34 -5.19
N ARG A 109 10.88 3.93 -6.33
CA ARG A 109 10.50 2.67 -6.99
C ARG A 109 10.77 1.45 -6.11
N THR A 110 11.92 1.41 -5.45
CA THR A 110 12.28 0.32 -4.52
C THR A 110 11.36 0.29 -3.30
N MET A 111 10.97 1.45 -2.78
CA MET A 111 10.03 1.52 -1.66
C MET A 111 8.67 0.94 -2.03
N ILE A 112 8.12 1.33 -3.18
CA ILE A 112 6.86 0.79 -3.72
C ILE A 112 6.95 -0.72 -3.88
N ALA A 113 8.04 -1.22 -4.50
CA ALA A 113 8.23 -2.65 -4.71
C ALA A 113 8.31 -3.43 -3.38
N ARG A 114 8.96 -2.88 -2.35
CA ARG A 114 9.02 -3.47 -1.00
C ARG A 114 7.66 -3.49 -0.31
N MET A 115 6.84 -2.46 -0.48
CA MET A 115 5.48 -2.43 0.05
C MET A 115 4.61 -3.49 -0.62
N ILE A 116 4.73 -3.66 -1.94
CA ILE A 116 4.03 -4.71 -2.69
C ILE A 116 4.52 -6.11 -2.29
N GLU A 117 5.82 -6.29 -2.06
CA GLU A 117 6.36 -7.55 -1.54
C GLU A 117 5.78 -7.89 -0.15
N LEU A 118 5.69 -6.90 0.74
CA LEU A 118 5.07 -7.07 2.06
C LEU A 118 3.59 -7.49 1.94
N GLU A 119 2.83 -6.78 1.11
CA GLU A 119 1.43 -7.08 0.80
C GLU A 119 1.26 -8.51 0.25
N TRP A 120 2.12 -8.92 -0.68
CA TRP A 120 2.13 -10.29 -1.22
C TRP A 120 2.35 -11.33 -0.12
N ARG A 121 3.31 -11.08 0.78
CA ARG A 121 3.60 -11.98 1.92
C ARG A 121 2.39 -12.11 2.84
N ILE A 122 1.75 -10.98 3.20
CA ILE A 122 0.55 -10.97 4.04
C ILE A 122 -0.56 -11.80 3.38
N THR A 123 -0.87 -11.50 2.11
CA THR A 123 -1.96 -12.14 1.35
C THR A 123 -1.77 -13.64 1.21
N VAL A 124 -0.58 -14.10 0.81
CA VAL A 124 -0.31 -15.53 0.56
C VAL A 124 -0.13 -16.31 1.87
N SER A 125 0.36 -15.67 2.94
CA SER A 125 0.49 -16.31 4.26
C SER A 125 -0.85 -16.54 4.96
N GLY A 126 -1.82 -15.61 4.81
CA GLY A 126 -3.17 -15.76 5.36
C GLY A 126 -4.07 -16.73 4.57
N SER A 127 -3.70 -17.08 3.33
CA SER A 127 -4.49 -17.94 2.44
C SER A 127 -4.16 -19.44 2.54
N ARG A 128 -3.36 -19.87 3.52
CA ARG A 128 -2.95 -21.29 3.70
C ARG A 128 -3.76 -22.03 4.76
#